data_AF-A0A3B0KKG7-F1
#
_entry.id   AF-A0A3B0KKG7-F1
#
_cell.length_a   1.000
_cell.length_b   1.000
_cell.length_c   1.000
_cell.angle_alpha   90.00
_cell.angle_beta   90.00
_cell.angle_gamma   90.00
#
_symmetry.space_group_name_H-M   'P 1'
#
loop_
_entity.id
_entity.type
_entity.pdbx_description
1 polymer ?
#
loop_
_entity_poly.entity_id
_entity_poly.type
_entity_poly.pdbx_seq_one_letter_code
_entity_poly.pdbx_strand_id
1 'polypeptide(L)'
;MSAPLENLETQLEMFIENVRQIRIIVSDFQPQGQNVLNQKINSLVTGLQEIDKLRNQVQDVYVPFEVFFDYIDQDKNPQLYTKDCVEKALAKNEEVKGKIESLKKFKSNLLLELYKTFPNEMNSYRAYRKDSM
;
A
#
# COMPACT_ATOMS: atom_id res chain seq x y z
N MET A 1 15.16 3.30 -11.31
CA MET A 1 14.00 3.72 -10.53
C MET A 1 14.14 5.22 -10.23
N SER A 2 13.32 5.84 -9.38
CA SER A 2 13.54 7.26 -9.05
C SER A 2 14.88 7.42 -8.31
N ALA A 3 15.81 8.22 -8.84
CA ALA A 3 17.13 8.47 -8.24
C ALA A 3 17.15 8.77 -6.72
N PRO A 4 16.12 9.41 -6.11
CA PRO A 4 16.07 9.59 -4.65
C PRO A 4 15.94 8.29 -3.85
N LEU A 5 15.22 7.29 -4.38
CA LEU A 5 15.05 5.99 -3.72
C LEU A 5 16.34 5.18 -3.74
N GLU A 6 17.06 5.19 -4.87
CA GLU A 6 18.36 4.50 -5.01
C GLU A 6 19.41 5.09 -4.06
N ASN A 7 19.40 6.43 -3.90
CA ASN A 7 20.29 7.10 -2.94
C ASN A 7 19.94 6.74 -1.49
N LEU A 8 18.64 6.69 -1.14
CA LEU A 8 18.21 6.25 0.19
C LEU A 8 18.59 4.80 0.46
N GLU A 9 18.39 3.90 -0.51
CA GLU A 9 18.76 2.48 -0.42
C GLU A 9 20.27 2.32 -0.18
N THR A 10 21.10 3.00 -0.96
CA THR A 10 22.56 2.97 -0.81
C THR A 10 23.00 3.44 0.59
N GLN A 11 22.35 4.49 1.11
CA GLN A 11 22.65 5.04 2.43
C GLN A 11 22.22 4.10 3.57
N LEU A 12 21.08 3.43 3.40
CA LEU A 12 20.62 2.39 4.33
C LEU A 12 21.57 1.18 4.34
N GLU A 13 22.02 0.72 3.17
CA GLU A 13 23.00 -0.38 3.07
C GLU A 13 24.32 -0.02 3.77
N MET A 14 24.85 1.18 3.51
CA MET A 14 26.06 1.67 4.18
C MET A 14 25.87 1.77 5.70
N PHE A 15 24.69 2.19 6.15
CA PHE A 15 24.35 2.26 7.58
C PHE A 15 24.34 0.86 8.22
N ILE A 16 23.67 -0.12 7.60
CA ILE A 16 23.61 -1.51 8.07
C ILE A 16 25.02 -2.11 8.15
N GLU A 17 25.86 -1.88 7.13
CA GLU A 17 27.23 -2.37 7.11
C GLU A 17 28.09 -1.71 8.22
N ASN A 18 27.92 -0.41 8.47
CA ASN A 18 28.58 0.26 9.58
C ASN A 18 28.17 -0.32 10.95
N VAL A 19 26.88 -0.63 11.16
CA VAL A 19 26.41 -1.32 12.37
C VAL A 19 27.06 -2.70 12.49
N ARG A 20 27.12 -3.46 11.39
CA ARG A 20 27.77 -4.79 11.37
C ARG A 20 29.24 -4.71 11.75
N GLN A 21 29.98 -3.73 11.21
CA GLN A 21 31.39 -3.52 11.52
C GLN A 21 31.60 -3.17 13.00
N ILE A 22 30.74 -2.32 13.58
CA ILE A 22 30.79 -2.01 15.01
C ILE A 22 30.55 -3.25 15.84
N ARG A 23 29.56 -4.08 15.47
CA ARG A 23 29.31 -5.36 16.16
C ARG A 23 30.55 -6.25 16.16
N ILE A 24 31.30 -6.31 15.06
CA ILE A 24 32.55 -7.09 14.97
C ILE A 24 33.62 -6.49 15.89
N ILE A 25 33.83 -5.17 15.86
CA ILE A 25 34.83 -4.48 16.70
C ILE A 25 34.51 -4.65 18.19
N VAL A 26 33.25 -4.60 18.57
CA VAL A 26 32.81 -4.83 19.96
C VAL A 26 32.95 -6.30 20.35
N SER A 27 32.78 -7.24 19.41
CA SER A 27 32.92 -8.68 19.68
C SER A 27 34.39 -9.10 19.88
N ASP A 28 35.34 -8.45 19.19
CA ASP A 28 36.79 -8.68 19.32
C ASP A 28 37.50 -7.39 19.78
N PHE A 29 37.10 -6.90 20.95
CA PHE A 29 37.54 -5.61 21.44
C PHE A 29 38.99 -5.65 21.95
N GLN A 30 39.85 -4.82 21.36
CA GLN A 30 41.21 -4.55 21.86
C GLN A 30 41.33 -3.09 22.35
N PRO A 31 42.10 -2.81 23.41
CA PRO A 31 42.27 -1.45 23.95
C PRO A 31 42.80 -0.43 22.92
N GLN A 32 43.58 -0.88 21.94
CA GLN A 32 44.10 -0.03 20.85
C GLN A 32 43.01 0.35 19.84
N GLY A 33 41.90 -0.40 19.79
CA GLY A 33 40.76 -0.18 18.90
C GLY A 33 39.73 0.85 19.40
N GLN A 34 39.88 1.40 20.61
CA GLN A 34 38.92 2.35 21.19
C GLN A 34 38.72 3.59 20.30
N ASN A 35 39.79 4.11 19.69
CA ASN A 35 39.70 5.26 18.77
C ASN A 35 38.90 4.92 17.50
N VAL A 36 39.09 3.72 16.97
CA VAL A 36 38.37 3.22 15.78
C VAL A 36 36.89 3.03 16.10
N LEU A 37 36.57 2.49 17.29
CA LEU A 37 35.19 2.35 17.76
C LEU A 37 34.50 3.71 17.88
N ASN A 38 35.14 4.70 18.50
CA ASN A 38 34.59 6.06 18.63
C ASN A 38 34.37 6.71 17.26
N GLN A 39 35.30 6.55 16.31
CA GLN A 39 35.13 7.03 14.94
C GLN A 39 33.92 6.37 14.27
N LYS A 40 33.75 5.05 14.41
CA LYS A 40 32.61 4.33 13.83
C LYS A 40 31.28 4.70 14.47
N ILE A 41 31.24 4.93 15.79
CA ILE A 41 30.04 5.45 16.47
C ILE A 41 29.67 6.84 15.93
N ASN A 42 30.66 7.72 15.74
CA ASN A 42 30.41 9.03 15.14
C ASN A 42 29.91 8.90 13.69
N SER A 43 30.46 7.96 12.91
CA SER A 43 29.94 7.65 11.57
C SER A 43 28.50 7.14 11.58
N LEU A 44 28.07 6.37 12.59
CA LEU A 44 26.67 5.99 12.75
C LEU A 44 25.77 7.20 12.99
N VAL A 45 26.18 8.10 13.89
CA VAL A 45 25.42 9.31 14.20
C VAL A 45 25.25 10.18 12.95
N THR A 46 26.33 10.38 12.19
CA THR A 46 26.28 11.10 10.92
C THR A 46 25.39 10.39 9.89
N GLY A 47 25.49 9.05 9.79
CA GLY A 47 24.64 8.26 8.90
C GLY A 47 23.15 8.39 9.20
N LEU A 48 22.76 8.37 10.48
CA LEU A 48 21.37 8.63 10.91
C LEU A 48 20.91 10.03 10.51
N GLN A 49 21.77 11.04 10.66
CA GLN A 49 21.45 12.42 10.25
C GLN A 49 21.32 12.56 8.73
N GLU A 50 22.10 11.82 7.95
CA GLU A 50 21.98 11.80 6.48
C GLU A 50 20.69 11.11 6.04
N ILE A 51 20.33 9.98 6.64
CA ILE A 51 19.05 9.31 6.39
C ILE A 51 17.87 10.24 6.69
N ASP A 52 17.91 10.96 7.82
CA ASP A 52 16.85 11.92 8.19
C ASP A 52 16.73 13.08 7.17
N LYS A 53 17.85 13.57 6.62
CA LYS A 53 17.82 14.58 5.55
C LYS A 53 17.20 14.04 4.26
N LEU A 54 17.47 12.76 3.92
CA LEU A 54 16.93 12.11 2.73
C LEU A 54 15.43 11.84 2.83
N ARG A 55 14.86 11.79 4.03
CA ARG A 55 13.42 11.71 4.26
C ARG A 55 12.63 12.73 3.44
N ASN A 56 13.14 13.96 3.33
CA ASN A 56 12.48 15.04 2.59
C ASN A 56 12.44 14.79 1.06
N GLN A 57 13.32 13.95 0.54
CA GLN A 57 13.40 13.62 -0.89
C GLN A 57 12.48 12.45 -1.29
N VAL A 58 11.92 11.74 -0.31
CA VAL A 58 11.09 10.53 -0.52
C VAL A 58 9.65 10.73 -0.01
N GLN A 59 9.26 11.97 0.33
CA GLN A 59 7.92 12.28 0.88
C GLN A 59 6.76 11.93 -0.07
N ASP A 60 7.01 11.78 -1.37
CA ASP A 60 5.99 11.40 -2.34
C ASP A 60 5.57 9.92 -2.25
N VAL A 61 6.27 9.11 -1.46
CA VAL A 61 5.98 7.68 -1.29
C VAL A 61 5.20 7.45 0.01
N TYR A 62 3.90 7.18 -0.13
CA TYR A 62 3.05 6.77 0.98
C TYR A 62 3.05 5.25 1.11
N VAL A 63 3.58 4.73 2.21
CA VAL A 63 3.53 3.30 2.54
C VAL A 63 2.40 3.08 3.56
N PRO A 64 1.39 2.24 3.25
CA PRO A 64 0.32 1.93 4.19
C PRO A 64 0.85 1.26 5.47
N PHE A 65 0.30 1.62 6.63
CA PHE A 65 0.69 1.04 7.91
C PHE A 65 0.53 -0.48 7.96
N GLU A 66 -0.48 -1.02 7.26
CA GLU A 66 -0.73 -2.47 7.13
C GLU A 66 0.50 -3.20 6.56
N VAL A 67 1.26 -2.57 5.66
CA VAL A 67 2.48 -3.17 5.12
C VAL A 67 3.55 -3.34 6.20
N PHE A 68 3.72 -2.36 7.08
CA PHE A 68 4.67 -2.44 8.17
C PHE A 68 4.25 -3.46 9.22
N PHE A 69 3.03 -3.39 9.74
CA PHE A 69 2.57 -4.24 10.83
C PHE A 69 2.23 -5.69 10.43
N ASP A 70 1.55 -5.89 9.29
CA ASP A 70 1.05 -7.22 8.92
C ASP A 70 2.06 -8.03 8.10
N TYR A 71 3.03 -7.34 7.47
CA TYR A 71 4.03 -7.98 6.61
C TYR A 71 5.46 -7.82 7.14
N ILE A 72 5.97 -6.60 7.31
CA ILE A 72 7.37 -6.39 7.70
C ILE A 72 7.66 -6.90 9.11
N ASP A 73 6.83 -6.55 10.10
CA ASP A 73 7.01 -6.99 11.50
C ASP A 73 6.84 -8.51 11.68
N GLN A 74 6.20 -9.20 10.73
CA GLN A 74 5.96 -10.64 10.74
C GLN A 74 6.87 -11.42 9.78
N ASP A 75 7.95 -10.80 9.30
CA ASP A 75 8.90 -11.38 8.33
C ASP A 75 8.24 -11.87 7.02
N LYS A 76 7.10 -11.30 6.62
CA LYS A 76 6.41 -11.63 5.36
C LYS A 76 6.80 -10.66 4.25
N ASN A 77 6.76 -11.17 3.01
CA ASN A 77 7.07 -10.36 1.83
C ASN A 77 5.99 -9.25 1.60
N PRO A 78 6.36 -7.96 1.58
CA PRO A 78 5.45 -6.84 1.31
C PRO A 78 4.72 -6.94 -0.05
N GLN A 79 5.27 -7.67 -1.03
CA GLN A 79 4.60 -7.89 -2.32
C GLN A 79 3.30 -8.69 -2.18
N LEU A 80 3.17 -9.49 -1.12
CA LEU A 80 1.93 -10.21 -0.82
C LEU A 80 0.79 -9.23 -0.49
N TYR A 81 1.08 -8.09 0.15
CA TYR A 81 0.09 -7.05 0.36
C TYR A 81 -0.47 -6.49 -0.94
N THR A 82 0.43 -6.19 -1.89
CA THR A 82 0.02 -5.70 -3.21
C THR A 82 -0.87 -6.72 -3.91
N LYS A 83 -0.51 -8.01 -3.85
CA LYS A 83 -1.32 -9.09 -4.39
C LYS A 83 -2.70 -9.16 -3.72
N ASP A 84 -2.75 -9.18 -2.40
CA ASP A 84 -3.99 -9.27 -1.62
C ASP A 84 -4.91 -8.07 -1.89
N CYS A 85 -4.35 -6.86 -2.05
CA CYS A 85 -5.12 -5.67 -2.40
C CYS A 85 -5.76 -5.79 -3.78
N VAL A 86 -5.01 -6.27 -4.77
CA VAL A 86 -5.52 -6.51 -6.13
C VAL A 86 -6.61 -7.59 -6.12
N GLU A 87 -6.39 -8.68 -5.40
CA GLU A 87 -7.37 -9.77 -5.27
C GLU A 87 -8.65 -9.31 -4.56
N LYS A 88 -8.54 -8.56 -3.45
CA LYS A 88 -9.68 -7.95 -2.76
C LYS A 88 -10.44 -6.98 -3.65
N ALA A 89 -9.74 -6.15 -4.44
CA ALA A 89 -10.37 -5.23 -5.37
C ALA A 89 -11.14 -5.97 -6.47
N LEU A 90 -10.57 -7.06 -7.00
CA LEU A 90 -11.21 -7.91 -8.01
C LEU A 90 -12.46 -8.59 -7.44
N ALA A 91 -12.34 -9.23 -6.28
CA ALA A 91 -13.47 -9.89 -5.61
C ALA A 91 -14.62 -8.91 -5.33
N LYS A 92 -14.30 -7.70 -4.86
CA LYS A 92 -15.31 -6.66 -4.58
C LYS A 92 -15.94 -6.13 -5.86
N ASN A 93 -15.18 -6.02 -6.95
CA ASN A 93 -15.72 -5.63 -8.25
C ASN A 93 -16.70 -6.67 -8.78
N GLU A 94 -16.35 -7.96 -8.72
CA GLU A 94 -17.25 -9.05 -9.10
C GLU A 94 -18.52 -9.10 -8.24
N GLU A 95 -18.38 -8.93 -6.92
CA GLU A 95 -19.51 -8.86 -6.00
C GLU A 95 -20.47 -7.71 -6.34
N VAL A 96 -19.92 -6.52 -6.57
CA VAL A 96 -20.71 -5.33 -6.94
C VAL A 96 -21.38 -5.53 -8.31
N LYS A 97 -20.68 -6.12 -9.28
CA LYS A 97 -21.25 -6.46 -10.58
C LYS A 97 -22.41 -7.44 -10.45
N GLY A 98 -22.27 -8.49 -9.64
CA GLY A 98 -23.34 -9.45 -9.36
C GLY A 98 -24.56 -8.80 -8.69
N LYS A 99 -24.35 -7.85 -7.77
CA LYS A 99 -25.42 -7.03 -7.17
C LYS A 99 -26.12 -6.16 -8.22
N ILE A 100 -25.38 -5.51 -9.11
CA ILE A 100 -25.94 -4.69 -10.20
C ILE A 100 -26.79 -5.55 -11.15
N GLU A 101 -26.29 -6.72 -11.54
CA GLU A 101 -27.03 -7.64 -12.42
C GLU A 101 -28.31 -8.16 -11.75
N SER A 102 -28.24 -8.51 -10.47
CA SER A 102 -29.41 -8.93 -9.68
C SER A 102 -30.45 -7.83 -9.58
N LEU A 103 -30.04 -6.58 -9.30
CA LEU A 103 -30.94 -5.42 -9.27
C LEU A 103 -31.55 -5.12 -10.64
N LYS A 104 -30.78 -5.25 -11.72
CA LYS A 104 -31.30 -5.10 -13.10
C LYS A 104 -32.36 -6.17 -13.39
N LYS A 105 -32.11 -7.43 -13.02
CA LYS A 105 -33.07 -8.53 -13.21
C LYS A 105 -34.33 -8.33 -12.37
N PHE A 106 -34.18 -7.92 -11.11
CA PHE A 106 -35.30 -7.57 -10.24
C PHE A 106 -36.15 -6.45 -10.84
N LYS A 107 -35.52 -5.38 -11.31
CA LYS A 107 -36.20 -4.27 -11.99
C LYS A 107 -36.96 -4.75 -13.23
N SER A 108 -36.35 -5.58 -14.08
CA SER A 108 -37.02 -6.09 -15.29
C SER A 108 -38.26 -6.94 -14.94
N ASN A 109 -38.15 -7.82 -13.94
CA ASN A 109 -39.26 -8.65 -13.48
C ASN A 109 -40.38 -7.81 -12.85
N LEU A 110 -40.02 -6.83 -12.02
CA LEU A 110 -40.98 -5.91 -11.42
C LEU A 110 -41.73 -5.11 -12.49
N LEU A 111 -41.02 -4.60 -13.50
CA LEU A 111 -41.64 -3.91 -14.63
C LEU A 111 -42.60 -4.83 -15.38
N LEU A 112 -42.23 -6.10 -15.63
CA LEU A 112 -43.10 -7.07 -16.30
C LEU A 112 -44.40 -7.34 -15.53
N GLU A 113 -44.33 -7.55 -14.22
CA GLU A 113 -45.53 -7.77 -13.41
C GLU A 113 -46.40 -6.50 -13.34
N LEU A 114 -45.79 -5.31 -13.17
CA LEU A 114 -46.51 -4.05 -13.20
C LEU A 114 -47.22 -3.81 -14.56
N TYR A 115 -46.59 -4.20 -15.67
CA TYR A 115 -47.22 -4.14 -17.00
C TYR A 115 -48.47 -5.02 -17.13
N LYS A 116 -48.47 -6.19 -16.48
CA LYS A 116 -49.62 -7.11 -16.51
C LYS A 116 -50.77 -6.61 -15.65
N THR A 117 -50.48 -6.03 -14.48
CA THR A 117 -51.51 -5.60 -13.52
C THR A 117 -52.07 -4.20 -13.82
N PHE A 118 -51.23 -3.28 -14.31
CA PHE A 118 -51.56 -1.85 -14.46
C PHE A 118 -51.04 -1.26 -15.79
N PRO A 119 -51.58 -1.67 -16.95
CA PRO A 119 -51.05 -1.29 -18.26
C PRO A 119 -51.17 0.22 -18.57
N ASN A 120 -52.18 0.91 -18.04
CA ASN A 120 -52.42 2.34 -18.33
C ASN A 120 -51.47 3.26 -17.54
N GLU A 121 -51.24 3.01 -16.25
CA GLU A 121 -50.27 3.78 -15.46
C GLU A 121 -48.84 3.52 -15.93
N MET A 122 -48.54 2.30 -16.39
CA MET A 122 -47.20 1.94 -16.83
C MET A 122 -46.82 2.54 -18.19
N ASN A 123 -47.80 2.80 -19.05
CA ASN A 123 -47.61 3.60 -20.27
C ASN A 123 -47.33 5.07 -19.96
N SER A 124 -48.03 5.64 -18.97
CA SER A 124 -47.77 7.00 -18.48
C SER A 124 -46.37 7.11 -17.85
N TYR A 125 -45.96 6.14 -17.03
CA TYR A 125 -44.61 6.07 -16.45
C TYR A 125 -43.50 6.00 -17.51
N ARG A 126 -43.68 5.25 -18.61
CA ARG A 126 -42.70 5.20 -19.71
C ARG A 126 -42.58 6.55 -20.44
N ALA A 127 -43.68 7.28 -20.58
CA ALA A 127 -43.68 8.60 -21.21
C ALA A 127 -42.82 9.59 -20.38
N TYR A 128 -43.01 9.64 -19.05
CA TYR A 128 -42.21 10.50 -18.18
C TYR A 128 -40.75 10.05 -18.04
N ARG A 129 -40.49 8.73 -18.03
CA ARG A 129 -39.13 8.19 -17.86
C ARG A 129 -38.20 8.53 -19.04
N LYS A 130 -38.73 8.69 -20.26
CA LYS A 130 -37.93 9.09 -21.43
C LYS A 130 -37.43 10.53 -21.36
N ASP A 131 -38.05 11.38 -20.54
CA ASP A 131 -37.68 12.79 -20.36
C ASP A 131 -36.58 13.01 -19.31
N SER A 132 -36.19 11.97 -18.57
CA SER A 132 -35.23 12.06 -17.45
C SER A 132 -33.95 11.26 -17.67
N MET A 133 -33.62 10.92 -18.92
CA MET A 133 -32.41 10.19 -19.28
C MET A 133 -31.61 10.94 -20.33
#